data_AF-I8AJC3-F1
#
_entry.id   AF-I8AJC3-F1
#
_cell.length_a   1.000
_cell.length_b   1.000
_cell.length_c   1.000
_cell.angle_alpha   90.00
_cell.angle_beta   90.00
_cell.angle_gamma   90.00
#
_symmetry.space_group_name_H-M   'P 1'
#
loop_
_entity.id
_entity.type
_entity.pdbx_description
1 polymer ?
#
loop_
_entity_poly.entity_id
_entity_poly.type
_entity_poly.pdbx_seq_one_letter_code
_entity_poly.pdbx_strand_id
1 'polypeptide(L)'
;MISWLRRKKTLTGAQIPAAEEDPYTSPAAVVMELKSKAIPPDKEIEHFKHKLLQYGIELQDMPKQTPSRYKARSSALQTAYFIADHEELRDVFLKNRQLPMLSLMPAHHKKSIKRHASYIIAAALIIIEDYHYLKGYLPEQEALS
;
A
#
# COMPACT_ATOMS: atom_id res chain seq x y z
N MET A 1 21.33 -72.63 12.34
CA MET A 1 19.97 -72.02 12.30
C MET A 1 20.18 -70.51 12.46
N ILE A 2 20.43 -69.78 11.37
CA ILE A 2 19.44 -69.20 10.43
C ILE A 2 18.48 -68.30 11.24
N SER A 3 18.42 -66.97 11.09
CA SER A 3 18.25 -66.18 9.86
C SER A 3 18.52 -64.70 10.17
N TRP A 4 19.46 -64.04 9.47
CA TRP A 4 19.18 -63.00 8.44
C TRP A 4 18.54 -61.72 8.99
N LEU A 5 19.12 -60.51 9.00
CA LEU A 5 20.08 -59.81 8.13
C LEU A 5 19.76 -59.78 6.62
N ARG A 6 19.02 -58.75 6.19
CA ARG A 6 19.38 -57.85 5.05
C ARG A 6 18.40 -56.67 4.98
N ARG A 7 18.84 -55.44 5.34
CA ARG A 7 19.52 -54.38 4.53
C ARG A 7 18.49 -53.34 4.04
N LYS A 8 18.78 -52.03 4.02
CA LYS A 8 19.92 -51.33 3.39
C LYS A 8 20.24 -50.04 4.18
N LYS A 9 21.43 -49.79 4.72
CA LYS A 9 22.62 -49.09 4.16
C LYS A 9 22.43 -48.30 2.87
N THR A 10 22.65 -46.98 2.96
CA THR A 10 23.67 -46.10 2.28
C THR A 10 23.21 -44.64 2.50
N LEU A 11 23.99 -43.56 2.55
CA LEU A 11 25.40 -43.16 2.68
C LEU A 11 25.34 -41.60 2.69
N THR A 12 26.38 -40.92 3.20
CA THR A 12 26.64 -39.47 3.03
C THR A 12 25.79 -38.58 3.96
N GLY A 13 26.32 -37.76 4.85
CA GLY A 13 27.60 -37.08 4.86
C GLY A 13 27.32 -35.58 5.01
N ALA A 14 27.00 -35.15 6.24
CA ALA A 14 27.14 -33.78 6.70
C ALA A 14 27.11 -33.83 8.23
N GLN A 15 28.27 -33.58 8.84
CA GLN A 15 28.36 -33.20 10.25
C GLN A 15 27.52 -31.92 10.39
N ILE A 16 26.38 -31.99 11.08
CA ILE A 16 25.69 -30.79 11.54
C ILE A 16 26.49 -30.34 12.78
N PRO A 17 27.18 -29.19 12.76
CA PRO A 17 27.77 -28.68 14.00
C PRO A 17 26.62 -28.44 14.98
N ALA A 18 26.83 -28.84 16.24
CA ALA A 18 25.90 -28.64 17.33
C ALA A 18 25.43 -27.18 17.35
N ALA A 19 24.26 -26.93 16.76
CA ALA A 19 23.59 -25.66 16.86
C ALA A 19 23.04 -25.59 18.28
N GLU A 20 23.54 -24.63 19.05
CA GLU A 20 22.96 -24.24 20.32
C GLU A 20 21.48 -23.92 20.08
N GLU A 21 20.60 -24.76 20.64
CA GLU A 21 19.18 -24.45 20.65
C GLU A 21 18.94 -23.33 21.68
N ASP A 22 18.87 -22.11 21.18
CA ASP A 22 18.56 -20.93 21.98
C ASP A 22 17.12 -21.06 22.53
N PRO A 23 16.91 -21.17 23.86
CA PRO A 23 15.60 -21.57 24.43
C PRO A 23 14.48 -20.52 24.31
N TYR A 24 14.74 -19.36 23.68
CA TYR A 24 13.83 -18.21 23.71
C TYR A 24 13.09 -17.91 22.41
N THR A 25 13.40 -18.53 21.28
CA THR A 25 12.68 -18.23 20.03
C THR A 25 11.44 -19.10 19.86
N SER A 26 10.37 -18.74 20.57
CA SER A 26 9.02 -19.24 20.26
C SER A 26 8.58 -18.75 18.87
N PRO A 27 7.96 -19.60 18.02
CA PRO A 27 7.35 -19.17 16.78
C PRO A 27 6.37 -18.01 16.97
N ALA A 28 5.74 -17.90 18.14
CA ALA A 28 4.87 -16.78 18.48
C ALA A 28 5.62 -15.44 18.56
N ALA A 29 6.87 -15.42 19.05
CA ALA A 29 7.70 -14.21 19.10
C ALA A 29 8.10 -13.76 17.70
N VAL A 30 8.47 -14.71 16.82
CA VAL A 30 8.77 -14.43 15.39
C VAL A 30 7.52 -13.92 14.66
N VAL A 31 6.35 -14.49 14.95
CA VAL A 31 5.06 -14.04 14.39
C VAL A 31 4.64 -12.67 14.96
N MET A 32 5.08 -12.31 16.17
CA MET A 32 4.78 -11.04 16.83
C MET A 32 5.72 -9.91 16.35
N GLU A 33 6.98 -10.20 16.04
CA GLU A 33 7.95 -9.25 15.48
C GLU A 33 7.61 -8.80 14.05
N LEU A 34 6.88 -9.60 13.28
CA LEU A 34 6.48 -9.24 11.91
C LEU A 34 5.35 -8.19 11.84
N LYS A 35 4.68 -7.88 12.97
CA LYS A 35 3.61 -6.88 13.03
C LYS A 35 4.10 -5.44 13.29
N SER A 36 5.34 -5.24 13.73
CA SER A 36 5.81 -3.96 14.28
C SER A 36 6.54 -3.05 13.28
N LYS A 37 6.05 -2.97 12.03
CA LYS A 37 6.54 -1.99 11.03
C LYS A 37 5.54 -0.87 10.71
N ALA A 38 4.32 -0.95 11.23
CA ALA A 38 3.32 0.09 11.02
C ALA A 38 3.68 1.34 11.83
N ILE A 39 3.76 2.48 11.13
CA ILE A 39 3.92 3.80 11.74
C ILE A 39 2.66 4.05 12.61
N PRO A 40 2.78 4.59 13.85
CA PRO A 40 1.61 4.92 14.66
C PRO A 40 0.63 5.84 13.90
N PRO A 41 -0.69 5.74 14.13
CA PRO A 41 -1.69 6.49 13.35
C PRO A 41 -1.46 8.01 13.40
N ASP A 42 -1.07 8.56 14.54
CA ASP A 42 -0.76 9.99 14.67
C ASP A 42 0.43 10.40 13.79
N LYS A 43 1.46 9.55 13.72
CA LYS A 43 2.63 9.74 12.87
C LYS A 43 2.32 9.56 11.39
N GLU A 44 1.41 8.66 11.06
CA GLU A 44 0.88 8.47 9.70
C GLU A 44 0.13 9.73 9.22
N ILE A 45 -0.73 10.29 10.07
CA ILE A 45 -1.45 11.54 9.80
C ILE A 45 -0.47 12.70 9.66
N GLU A 46 0.54 12.81 10.53
CA GLU A 46 1.58 13.84 10.41
C GLU A 46 2.33 13.72 9.07
N HIS A 47 2.76 12.51 8.70
CA HIS A 47 3.45 12.27 7.43
C HIS A 47 2.55 12.61 6.22
N PHE A 48 1.28 12.19 6.26
CA PHE A 48 0.31 12.51 5.22
C PHE A 48 0.08 14.01 5.07
N LYS A 49 -0.04 14.75 6.18
CA LYS A 49 -0.13 16.23 6.16
C LYS A 49 1.08 16.85 5.44
N HIS A 50 2.30 16.41 5.77
CA HIS A 50 3.51 16.90 5.11
C HIS A 50 3.50 16.59 3.61
N LYS A 51 3.09 15.38 3.22
CA LYS A 51 2.96 15.00 1.81
C LYS A 51 1.93 15.88 1.09
N LEU A 52 0.74 16.10 1.65
CA LEU A 52 -0.28 16.97 1.04
C LEU A 52 0.23 18.40 0.79
N LEU A 53 1.00 18.96 1.73
CA LEU A 53 1.59 20.29 1.58
C LEU A 53 2.57 20.37 0.40
N GLN A 54 3.27 19.28 0.07
CA GLN A 54 4.15 19.23 -1.11
C GLN A 54 3.36 19.40 -2.42
N TYR A 55 2.06 19.10 -2.41
CA TYR A 55 1.13 19.28 -3.54
C TYR A 55 0.30 20.56 -3.40
N GLY A 56 0.61 21.43 -2.42
CA GLY A 56 -0.13 22.67 -2.17
C GLY A 56 -1.53 22.45 -1.60
N ILE A 57 -1.76 21.32 -0.92
CA ILE A 57 -3.05 20.96 -0.33
C ILE A 57 -2.93 21.02 1.20
N GLU A 58 -3.84 21.75 1.84
CA GLU A 58 -3.97 21.72 3.28
C GLU A 58 -5.02 20.68 3.71
N LEU A 59 -4.68 19.84 4.69
CA LEU A 59 -5.60 18.79 5.17
C LEU A 59 -6.93 19.38 5.68
N GLN A 60 -6.91 20.57 6.28
CA GLN A 60 -8.10 21.24 6.81
C GLN A 60 -9.12 21.66 5.73
N ASP A 61 -8.68 21.79 4.47
CA ASP A 61 -9.57 22.12 3.35
C ASP A 61 -10.12 20.88 2.64
N MET A 62 -9.60 19.68 2.95
CA MET A 62 -10.07 18.42 2.36
C MET A 62 -11.58 18.19 2.49
N PRO A 63 -12.25 18.49 3.62
CA PRO A 63 -13.70 18.35 3.71
C PRO A 63 -14.45 19.17 2.65
N LYS A 64 -13.94 20.35 2.27
CA LYS A 64 -14.55 21.23 1.25
C LYS A 64 -14.26 20.74 -0.17
N GLN A 65 -13.08 20.15 -0.39
CA GLN A 65 -12.64 19.67 -1.71
C GLN A 65 -13.17 18.26 -2.04
N THR A 66 -13.69 17.55 -1.05
CA THR A 66 -14.24 16.20 -1.21
C THR A 66 -15.52 16.25 -2.07
N PRO A 67 -15.64 15.43 -3.13
CA PRO A 67 -16.85 15.39 -3.92
C PRO A 67 -18.06 14.97 -3.06
N SER A 68 -19.14 15.75 -3.09
CA SER A 68 -20.34 15.45 -2.28
C SER A 68 -21.08 14.18 -2.75
N ARG A 69 -21.21 13.98 -4.06
CA ARG A 69 -21.97 12.84 -4.63
C ARG A 69 -21.10 11.58 -4.66
N TYR A 70 -21.70 10.43 -4.29
CA TYR A 70 -21.04 9.12 -4.32
C TYR A 70 -20.37 8.82 -5.68
N LYS A 71 -21.10 8.96 -6.79
CA LYS A 71 -20.57 8.71 -8.14
C LYS A 71 -19.31 9.53 -8.47
N ALA A 72 -19.25 10.78 -8.00
CA ALA A 72 -18.07 11.62 -8.22
C ALA A 72 -16.88 11.18 -7.35
N ARG A 73 -17.12 10.76 -6.11
CA ARG A 73 -16.08 10.17 -5.24
C ARG A 73 -15.53 8.88 -5.82
N SER A 74 -16.40 7.97 -6.26
CA SER A 74 -16.02 6.70 -6.88
C SER A 74 -15.15 6.93 -8.13
N SER A 75 -15.58 7.79 -9.05
CA SER A 75 -14.78 8.11 -10.24
C SER A 75 -13.42 8.74 -9.92
N ALA A 76 -13.35 9.60 -8.90
CA ALA A 76 -12.10 10.18 -8.45
C ALA A 76 -11.16 9.14 -7.82
N LEU A 77 -11.70 8.21 -7.03
CA LEU A 77 -10.93 7.09 -6.46
C LEU A 77 -10.43 6.14 -7.52
N GLN A 78 -11.26 5.79 -8.51
CA GLN A 78 -10.82 4.99 -9.66
C GLN A 78 -9.63 5.65 -10.37
N THR A 79 -9.66 6.98 -10.52
CA THR A 79 -8.52 7.73 -11.09
C THR A 79 -7.28 7.62 -10.20
N ALA A 80 -7.44 7.71 -8.87
CA ALA A 80 -6.34 7.57 -7.92
C ALA A 80 -5.71 6.18 -7.96
N TYR A 81 -6.52 5.11 -7.98
CA TYR A 81 -6.05 3.73 -8.14
C TYR A 81 -5.32 3.54 -9.48
N PHE A 82 -5.89 4.06 -10.57
CA PHE A 82 -5.25 3.98 -11.89
C PHE A 82 -3.85 4.63 -11.90
N ILE A 83 -3.69 5.80 -11.25
CA ILE A 83 -2.38 6.44 -11.09
C ILE A 83 -1.42 5.56 -10.27
N ALA A 84 -1.90 4.96 -9.17
CA ALA A 84 -1.05 4.17 -8.27
C ALA A 84 -0.57 2.85 -8.89
N ASP A 85 -1.41 2.24 -9.72
CA ASP A 85 -1.17 0.94 -10.37
C ASP A 85 -0.21 1.03 -11.57
N HIS A 86 -0.19 2.18 -12.27
CA HIS A 86 0.66 2.38 -13.45
C HIS A 86 1.96 3.11 -13.06
N GLU A 87 3.09 2.40 -13.12
CA GLU A 87 4.41 2.90 -12.71
C GLU A 87 4.78 4.25 -13.36
N GLU A 88 4.61 4.38 -14.68
CA GLU A 88 4.91 5.63 -15.39
C GLU A 88 4.10 6.83 -14.88
N LEU A 89 2.82 6.61 -14.58
CA LEU A 89 1.93 7.67 -14.08
C LEU A 89 2.27 8.03 -12.64
N ARG A 90 2.56 7.02 -11.82
CA ARG A 90 2.99 7.17 -10.44
C ARG A 90 4.28 7.98 -10.37
N ASP A 91 5.27 7.67 -11.21
CA ASP A 91 6.55 8.35 -11.21
C ASP A 91 6.41 9.82 -11.63
N VAL A 92 5.64 10.09 -12.68
CA VAL A 92 5.32 11.47 -13.09
C VAL A 92 4.58 12.22 -11.99
N PHE A 93 3.61 11.56 -11.33
CA PHE A 93 2.83 12.13 -10.25
C PHE A 93 3.70 12.52 -9.03
N LEU A 94 4.60 11.64 -8.61
CA LEU A 94 5.50 11.86 -7.48
C LEU A 94 6.57 12.90 -7.81
N LYS A 95 7.15 12.85 -9.02
CA LYS A 95 8.21 13.76 -9.46
C LYS A 95 7.71 15.17 -9.66
N ASN A 96 6.60 15.33 -10.39
CA ASN A 96 6.08 16.65 -10.75
C ASN A 96 5.15 17.23 -9.68
N ARG A 97 4.73 16.41 -8.71
CA ARG A 97 3.77 16.77 -7.66
C ARG A 97 2.44 17.29 -8.22
N GLN A 98 2.05 16.75 -9.36
CA GLN A 98 0.84 17.14 -10.10
C GLN A 98 0.25 15.93 -10.80
N LEU A 99 -1.07 15.98 -11.06
CA LEU A 99 -1.74 14.90 -11.79
C LEU A 99 -1.22 14.82 -13.24
N PRO A 100 -0.85 13.63 -13.76
CA PRO A 100 -0.40 13.44 -15.13
C PRO A 100 -1.55 13.56 -16.15
N MET A 101 -2.11 14.77 -16.31
CA MET A 101 -3.32 15.07 -17.12
C MET A 101 -3.22 14.73 -18.60
N LEU A 102 -2.00 14.65 -19.14
CA LEU A 102 -1.76 14.29 -20.54
C LEU A 102 -1.99 12.79 -20.78
N SER A 103 -1.68 11.96 -19.78
CA SER A 103 -1.72 10.50 -19.88
C SER A 103 -3.00 9.89 -19.28
N LEU A 104 -3.73 10.64 -18.44
CA LEU A 104 -4.92 10.18 -17.70
C LEU A 104 -6.23 10.13 -18.53
N MET A 105 -6.28 9.36 -19.62
CA MET A 105 -7.53 9.05 -20.36
C MET A 105 -8.09 10.19 -21.27
N PRO A 106 -9.14 9.95 -22.09
CA PRO A 106 -9.58 10.90 -23.11
C PRO A 106 -10.14 12.22 -22.54
N ALA A 107 -10.22 13.23 -23.40
CA ALA A 107 -10.54 14.62 -23.03
C ALA A 107 -11.82 14.82 -22.20
N HIS A 108 -12.81 13.93 -22.31
CA HIS A 108 -14.10 14.05 -21.62
C HIS A 108 -14.01 13.86 -20.09
N HIS A 109 -12.99 13.16 -19.58
CA HIS A 109 -12.77 13.04 -18.14
C HIS A 109 -11.96 14.19 -17.54
N LYS A 110 -11.25 14.99 -18.36
CA LYS A 110 -10.33 16.05 -17.89
C LYS A 110 -11.01 17.13 -17.05
N LYS A 111 -12.26 17.50 -17.37
CA LYS A 111 -13.00 18.52 -16.60
C LYS A 111 -13.33 18.02 -15.18
N SER A 112 -13.74 16.76 -15.06
CA SER A 112 -14.09 16.15 -13.78
C SER A 112 -12.84 15.98 -12.91
N ILE A 113 -11.75 15.49 -13.50
CA ILE A 113 -10.48 15.31 -12.79
C ILE A 113 -9.95 16.64 -12.27
N LYS A 114 -9.95 17.70 -13.10
CA LYS A 114 -9.54 19.04 -12.65
C LYS A 114 -10.38 19.56 -11.48
N ARG A 115 -11.71 19.38 -11.54
CA ARG A 115 -12.62 19.83 -10.47
C ARG A 115 -12.36 19.14 -9.13
N HIS A 116 -11.89 17.89 -9.16
CA HIS A 116 -11.69 17.05 -7.98
C HIS A 116 -10.21 16.71 -7.74
N ALA A 117 -9.30 17.53 -8.27
CA ALA A 117 -7.88 17.24 -8.30
C ALA A 117 -7.31 17.01 -6.89
N SER A 118 -7.63 17.87 -5.92
CA SER A 118 -7.12 17.73 -4.55
C SER A 118 -7.54 16.41 -3.90
N TYR A 119 -8.77 15.96 -4.14
CA TYR A 119 -9.25 14.67 -3.62
C TYR A 119 -8.55 13.48 -4.31
N ILE A 120 -8.34 13.56 -5.63
CA ILE A 120 -7.63 12.51 -6.39
C ILE A 120 -6.17 12.42 -5.93
N ILE A 121 -5.49 13.55 -5.77
CA ILE A 121 -4.11 13.63 -5.27
C ILE A 121 -4.01 12.99 -3.88
N ALA A 122 -4.90 13.40 -2.97
CA ALA A 122 -4.93 12.88 -1.60
C ALA A 122 -5.14 11.36 -1.56
N ALA A 123 -6.12 10.85 -2.31
CA ALA A 123 -6.37 9.42 -2.40
C ALA A 123 -5.20 8.66 -3.03
N ALA A 124 -4.60 9.19 -4.09
CA ALA A 124 -3.45 8.56 -4.74
C ALA A 124 -2.26 8.45 -3.78
N LEU A 125 -1.97 9.51 -3.01
CA LEU A 125 -0.94 9.48 -1.97
C LEU A 125 -1.23 8.41 -0.90
N ILE A 126 -2.48 8.26 -0.48
CA ILE A 126 -2.87 7.24 0.50
C ILE A 126 -2.60 5.82 -0.02
N ILE A 127 -2.85 5.59 -1.31
CA ILE A 127 -2.66 4.28 -1.93
C ILE A 127 -1.16 4.00 -2.14
N ILE A 128 -0.42 4.97 -2.69
CA ILE A 128 0.99 4.84 -3.08
C ILE A 128 1.92 4.71 -1.85
N GLU A 129 1.71 5.52 -0.81
CA GLU A 129 2.54 5.50 0.41
C GLU A 129 2.17 4.34 1.37
N ASP A 130 1.18 3.53 0.99
CA ASP A 130 0.71 2.37 1.75
C ASP A 130 0.29 2.68 3.20
N TYR A 131 -0.45 3.77 3.38
CA TYR A 131 -0.94 4.17 4.70
C TYR A 131 -1.97 3.19 5.25
N HIS A 132 -1.57 2.44 6.28
CA HIS A 132 -2.34 1.34 6.82
C HIS A 132 -3.67 1.80 7.42
N TYR A 133 -3.64 2.87 8.21
CA TYR A 133 -4.83 3.40 8.88
C TYR A 133 -5.65 4.27 7.92
N LEU A 134 -5.01 5.14 7.15
CA LEU A 134 -5.72 6.08 6.25
C LEU A 134 -6.47 5.39 5.11
N LYS A 135 -5.98 4.23 4.63
CA LYS A 135 -6.70 3.41 3.66
C LYS A 135 -8.10 3.01 4.15
N GLY A 136 -8.26 2.75 5.44
CA GLY A 136 -9.56 2.41 6.05
C GLY A 136 -10.59 3.54 6.03
N TYR A 137 -10.19 4.78 5.75
CA TYR A 137 -11.10 5.93 5.62
C TYR A 137 -11.50 6.20 4.18
N LEU A 138 -10.87 5.55 3.19
CA LEU A 138 -11.33 5.63 1.82
C LEU A 138 -12.64 4.84 1.72
N PRO A 139 -13.69 5.38 1.07
CA PRO A 139 -14.92 4.63 0.90
C PRO A 139 -14.61 3.38 0.08
N GLU A 140 -15.14 2.27 0.56
CA GLU A 140 -14.98 0.97 -0.08
C GLU A 140 -15.42 1.07 -1.54
N GLN A 141 -14.65 0.48 -2.45
CA GLN A 141 -15.07 0.35 -3.84
C GLN A 141 -16.20 -0.69 -3.86
N GLU A 142 -17.41 -0.30 -3.46
CA GLU A 142 -18.59 -1.14 -3.61
C GLU A 142 -18.69 -1.48 -5.10
N ALA A 143 -18.50 -2.77 -5.38
CA ALA A 143 -18.24 -3.35 -6.69
C ALA A 143 -19.14 -2.74 -7.78
N LEU A 144 -18.53 -1.91 -8.63
CA LEU A 144 -19.07 -1.68 -9.97
C LEU A 144 -18.49 -2.78 -10.86
N SER A 145 -19.12 -3.95 -10.74
CA SER A 145 -19.17 -4.99 -11.79
C SER A 145 -19.87 -4.45 -13.03
#